data_AF-A0A944ZS75-F1
#
_entry.id   AF-A0A944ZS75-F1
#
_cell.length_a   1.000
_cell.length_b   1.000
_cell.length_c   1.000
_cell.angle_alpha   90.00
_cell.angle_beta   90.00
_cell.angle_gamma   90.00
#
_symmetry.space_group_name_H-M   'P 1'
#
loop_
_entity.id
_entity.type
_entity.pdbx_description
1 polymer ?
#
loop_
_entity_poly.entity_id
_entity_poly.type
_entity_poly.pdbx_seq_one_letter_code
_entity_poly.pdbx_strand_id
1 'polypeptide(L)'
;MTDLSKTFRVIYMYLVALISVIVFIIGAVNLIDTGLKTWVFPVDDYYYEDISMNCGKTLIAEEGRFDNTEECEVHYEAQKERNANNQRNRDLAFGVSMTIVSFPIWLFHLGMIRRDKKRK
;
A
#
# COMPACT_ATOMS: atom_id res chain seq x y z
N MET A 1 0.77 43.06 -26.42
CA MET A 1 0.66 42.72 -24.97
C MET A 1 -0.07 41.38 -24.81
N THR A 2 0.53 40.26 -25.24
CA THR A 2 -0.05 38.90 -25.11
C THR A 2 0.98 37.86 -24.67
N ASP A 3 2.06 38.28 -23.99
CA ASP A 3 3.03 37.35 -23.41
C ASP A 3 2.62 36.84 -22.02
N LEU A 4 1.91 37.67 -21.24
CA LEU A 4 1.51 37.29 -19.90
C LEU A 4 0.50 36.12 -19.90
N SER A 5 -0.49 36.14 -20.78
CA SER A 5 -1.47 35.05 -20.93
C SER A 5 -0.85 33.76 -21.48
N LYS A 6 0.19 33.86 -22.32
CA LYS A 6 0.96 32.69 -22.79
C LYS A 6 1.75 32.06 -21.66
N THR A 7 2.44 32.85 -20.84
CA THR A 7 3.20 32.35 -19.69
C THR A 7 2.29 31.69 -18.67
N PHE A 8 1.14 32.29 -18.34
CA PHE A 8 0.17 31.67 -17.43
C PHE A 8 -0.39 30.35 -17.97
N ARG A 9 -0.68 30.27 -19.27
CA ARG A 9 -1.14 29.02 -19.91
C ARG A 9 -0.08 27.92 -19.82
N VAL A 10 1.19 28.26 -20.04
CA VAL A 10 2.30 27.31 -19.97
C VAL A 10 2.48 26.80 -18.53
N ILE A 11 2.49 27.70 -17.54
CA ILE A 11 2.59 27.33 -16.12
C ILE A 11 1.43 26.41 -15.72
N TYR A 12 0.19 26.76 -16.10
CA TYR A 12 -0.99 25.93 -15.84
C TYR A 12 -0.83 24.52 -16.40
N MET A 13 -0.39 24.40 -17.66
CA MET A 13 -0.19 23.09 -18.30
C MET A 13 0.87 22.25 -17.57
N TYR A 14 1.96 22.86 -17.10
CA TYR A 14 2.97 22.14 -16.32
C TYR A 14 2.45 21.68 -14.95
N LEU A 15 1.66 22.52 -14.26
CA LEU A 15 1.06 22.14 -12.98
C LEU A 15 0.06 21.00 -13.13
N VAL A 16 -0.82 21.07 -14.13
CA VAL A 16 -1.77 19.99 -14.41
C VAL A 16 -1.04 18.71 -14.78
N ALA A 17 -0.03 18.78 -15.66
CA ALA A 17 0.76 17.62 -16.03
C ALA A 17 1.46 16.99 -14.81
N LEU A 18 2.01 17.81 -13.92
CA LEU A 18 2.63 17.33 -12.68
C LEU A 18 1.62 16.61 -11.79
N ILE A 19 0.45 17.20 -11.56
CA ILE A 19 -0.61 16.61 -10.74
C ILE A 19 -1.10 15.29 -11.37
N SER A 20 -1.35 15.28 -12.68
CA SER A 20 -1.79 14.07 -13.39
C SER A 20 -0.77 12.94 -13.29
N VAL A 21 0.54 13.25 -13.39
CA VAL A 21 1.60 12.25 -13.22
C VAL A 21 1.61 11.69 -11.80
N ILE A 22 1.45 12.52 -10.77
CA ILE A 22 1.40 12.06 -9.38
C ILE A 22 0.21 11.11 -9.16
N VAL A 23 -0.99 11.50 -9.61
CA VAL A 23 -2.19 10.65 -9.49
C VAL A 23 -2.01 9.34 -10.25
N PHE A 24 -1.41 9.38 -11.43
CA PHE A 24 -1.11 8.19 -12.22
C PHE A 24 -0.16 7.23 -11.49
N ILE A 25 0.92 7.75 -10.88
CA ILE A 25 1.87 6.94 -10.10
C ILE A 25 1.16 6.26 -8.93
N ILE A 26 0.34 7.00 -8.18
CA ILE A 26 -0.43 6.45 -7.05
C ILE A 26 -1.35 5.32 -7.53
N GLY A 27 -2.06 5.53 -8.64
CA GLY A 27 -2.92 4.51 -9.24
C GLY A 27 -2.14 3.25 -9.66
N ALA A 28 -0.98 3.43 -10.28
CA ALA A 28 -0.13 2.31 -10.70
C ALA A 28 0.40 1.50 -9.51
N VAL A 29 0.82 2.18 -8.44
CA VAL A 29 1.29 1.53 -7.21
C VAL A 29 0.17 0.69 -6.59
N ASN A 30 -1.03 1.25 -6.45
CA ASN A 30 -2.16 0.54 -5.86
C ASN A 30 -2.58 -0.69 -6.67
N LEU A 31 -2.52 -0.59 -8.01
CA LEU A 31 -2.88 -1.70 -8.89
C LEU A 31 -1.88 -2.85 -8.79
N ILE A 32 -0.59 -2.54 -8.74
CA ILE A 32 0.47 -3.55 -8.54
C ILE A 32 0.40 -4.13 -7.12
N ASP A 33 0.14 -3.31 -6.11
CA ASP A 33 0.02 -3.72 -4.71
C ASP A 33 -1.11 -4.73 -4.53
N THR A 34 -2.25 -4.46 -5.16
CA THR A 34 -3.40 -5.38 -5.15
C THR A 34 -3.02 -6.69 -5.84
N GLY A 35 -2.39 -6.63 -7.02
CA GLY A 35 -1.91 -7.83 -7.71
C GLY A 35 -0.92 -8.66 -6.88
N LEU A 36 0.02 -8.00 -6.20
CA LEU A 36 0.99 -8.66 -5.32
C LEU A 36 0.33 -9.30 -4.12
N LYS A 37 -0.60 -8.61 -3.45
CA LYS A 37 -1.35 -9.14 -2.29
C LYS A 37 -2.26 -10.32 -2.65
N THR A 38 -2.73 -10.40 -3.89
CA THR A 38 -3.61 -11.49 -4.33
C THR A 38 -2.83 -12.69 -4.87
N TRP A 39 -1.68 -12.49 -5.53
CA TRP A 39 -0.99 -13.55 -6.28
C TRP A 39 0.36 -13.99 -5.70
N VAL A 40 1.10 -13.08 -5.06
CA VAL A 40 2.49 -13.33 -4.61
C VAL A 40 2.59 -13.42 -3.10
N PHE A 41 1.97 -12.47 -2.40
CA PHE A 41 1.89 -12.40 -0.95
C PHE A 41 0.42 -12.57 -0.56
N PRO A 42 -0.16 -13.78 -0.63
CA PRO A 42 -1.57 -13.99 -0.29
C PRO A 42 -1.78 -13.46 1.12
N VAL A 43 -2.48 -12.34 1.21
CA VAL A 43 -2.89 -11.78 2.48
C VAL A 43 -4.34 -12.18 2.69
N ASP A 44 -4.61 -12.87 3.78
CA ASP A 44 -5.99 -13.21 4.12
C ASP A 44 -6.77 -11.90 4.36
N ASP A 45 -7.82 -11.69 3.56
CA ASP A 45 -8.73 -10.53 3.68
C ASP A 45 -9.77 -10.71 4.79
N TYR A 46 -9.74 -11.86 5.48
CA TYR A 46 -10.50 -12.04 6.70
C TYR A 46 -9.95 -11.09 7.75
N TYR A 47 -10.71 -10.02 8.01
CA TYR A 47 -10.63 -9.26 9.23
C TYR A 47 -11.00 -10.24 10.34
N TYR A 48 -10.01 -10.94 10.88
CA TYR A 48 -10.22 -11.76 12.05
C TYR A 48 -10.62 -10.80 13.16
N GLU A 49 -11.92 -10.81 13.47
CA GLU A 49 -12.51 -10.05 14.56
C GLU A 49 -11.66 -10.34 15.80
N ASP A 50 -11.08 -9.29 16.37
CA ASP A 50 -10.10 -9.42 17.43
C ASP A 50 -10.77 -10.15 18.62
N ILE A 51 -10.38 -11.41 18.86
CA ILE A 51 -10.92 -12.22 19.96
C ILE A 51 -10.44 -11.64 21.32
N SER A 52 -9.68 -10.53 21.32
CA SER A 52 -9.18 -9.85 22.52
C SER A 52 -10.23 -9.43 23.54
N MET A 53 -11.54 -9.40 23.22
CA MET A 53 -12.50 -8.81 24.14
C MET A 53 -13.11 -9.74 25.20
N ASN A 54 -13.06 -11.08 25.06
CA ASN A 54 -13.79 -11.96 25.98
C ASN A 54 -13.09 -13.24 26.45
N CYS A 55 -11.76 -13.28 26.42
CA CYS A 55 -11.01 -14.34 27.10
C CYS A 55 -11.13 -14.13 28.62
N GLY A 56 -12.22 -14.63 29.23
CA GLY A 56 -12.49 -14.55 30.66
C GLY A 56 -13.74 -13.77 31.10
N LYS A 57 -14.64 -13.39 30.18
CA LYS A 57 -16.00 -12.96 30.57
C LYS A 57 -17.02 -13.74 29.77
N THR A 58 -17.81 -14.54 30.47
CA THR A 58 -19.00 -15.20 29.96
C THR A 58 -19.96 -14.13 29.42
N LEU A 59 -19.79 -13.72 28.16
CA LEU A 59 -20.81 -12.95 27.48
C LEU A 59 -21.90 -13.93 27.08
N ILE A 60 -23.04 -13.77 27.74
CA ILE A 60 -24.30 -14.36 27.34
C ILE A 60 -24.71 -13.69 26.03
N ALA A 61 -24.48 -14.33 24.88
CA ALA A 61 -25.32 -14.27 23.68
C ALA A 61 -24.69 -15.06 22.51
N GLU A 62 -25.50 -15.98 21.96
CA GLU A 62 -25.48 -16.58 20.62
C GLU A 62 -24.17 -17.06 19.96
N GLU A 63 -24.14 -18.37 19.71
CA GLU A 63 -23.35 -19.12 18.72
C GLU A 63 -21.82 -18.91 18.70
N GLY A 64 -21.11 -19.58 19.62
CA GLY A 64 -19.66 -19.78 19.51
C GLY A 64 -18.96 -19.94 20.86
N ARG A 65 -19.35 -20.96 21.63
CA ARG A 65 -18.87 -21.17 23.01
C ARG A 65 -17.46 -21.77 23.01
N PHE A 66 -16.43 -20.96 23.29
CA PHE A 66 -15.17 -21.47 23.83
C PHE A 66 -15.36 -21.71 25.34
N ASP A 67 -15.45 -22.97 25.75
CA ASP A 67 -15.83 -23.41 27.11
C ASP A 67 -14.62 -23.53 28.06
N ASN A 68 -13.44 -23.13 27.59
CA ASN A 68 -12.14 -23.39 28.21
C ASN A 68 -11.18 -22.20 27.97
N THR A 69 -10.69 -21.62 29.07
CA THR A 69 -9.77 -20.47 29.09
C THR A 69 -8.48 -20.73 28.31
N GLU A 70 -8.03 -21.99 28.27
CA GLU A 70 -6.80 -22.43 27.59
C GLU A 70 -6.95 -22.45 26.05
N GLU A 71 -8.09 -22.89 25.50
CA GLU A 71 -8.33 -22.91 24.05
C GLU A 71 -8.43 -21.48 23.49
N CYS A 72 -9.02 -20.58 24.27
CA CYS A 72 -9.09 -19.15 23.93
C CYS A 72 -7.70 -18.49 23.87
N GLU A 73 -6.78 -18.82 24.78
CA GLU A 73 -5.41 -18.30 24.75
C GLU A 73 -4.65 -18.78 23.50
N VAL A 74 -4.78 -20.06 23.16
CA VAL A 74 -4.17 -20.65 21.94
C VAL A 74 -4.72 -19.99 20.66
N HIS A 75 -6.03 -19.76 20.58
CA HIS A 75 -6.63 -19.08 19.43
C HIS A 75 -6.20 -17.62 19.31
N TYR A 76 -6.07 -16.91 20.44
CA TYR A 76 -5.60 -15.53 20.48
C TYR A 76 -4.15 -15.41 19.99
N GLU A 77 -3.26 -16.27 20.47
CA GLU A 77 -1.86 -16.27 20.02
C GLU A 77 -1.74 -16.59 18.52
N ALA A 78 -2.48 -17.59 18.04
CA ALA A 78 -2.51 -17.95 16.63
C ALA A 78 -3.06 -16.79 15.75
N GLN A 79 -4.08 -16.07 16.22
CA GLN A 79 -4.63 -14.90 15.53
C GLN A 79 -3.63 -13.74 15.50
N LYS A 80 -2.97 -13.47 16.63
CA LYS A 80 -1.93 -12.43 16.73
C LYS A 80 -0.77 -12.71 15.78
N GLU A 81 -0.32 -13.95 15.67
CA GLU A 81 0.75 -14.34 14.75
C GLU A 81 0.33 -14.17 13.28
N ARG A 82 -0.88 -14.61 12.92
CA ARG A 82 -1.45 -14.41 11.58
C ARG A 82 -1.57 -12.93 11.23
N ASN A 83 -2.06 -12.10 12.14
CA ASN A 83 -2.19 -10.66 11.96
C ASN A 83 -0.82 -10.00 11.75
N ALA A 84 0.18 -10.37 12.55
CA ALA A 84 1.55 -9.86 12.40
C ALA A 84 2.16 -10.27 11.05
N ASN A 85 1.92 -11.51 10.61
CA ASN A 85 2.39 -11.97 9.30
C ASN A 85 1.69 -11.25 8.14
N ASN A 86 0.37 -11.07 8.25
CA ASN A 86 -0.43 -10.35 7.25
C ASN A 86 0.01 -8.89 7.13
N GLN A 87 0.29 -8.20 8.25
CA GLN A 87 0.84 -6.84 8.23
C GLN A 87 2.16 -6.78 7.46
N ARG A 88 3.10 -7.67 7.78
CA ARG A 88 4.39 -7.75 7.07
C ARG A 88 4.21 -7.97 5.56
N ASN A 89 3.31 -8.89 5.18
CA ASN A 89 3.02 -9.15 3.78
C ASN A 89 2.41 -7.94 3.07
N ARG A 90 1.50 -7.20 3.74
CA ARG A 90 0.93 -5.96 3.18
C ARG A 90 2.00 -4.90 2.98
N ASP A 91 2.91 -4.74 3.94
CA ASP A 91 4.00 -3.76 3.86
C ASP A 91 5.00 -4.11 2.76
N LEU A 92 5.34 -5.40 2.63
CA LEU A 92 6.23 -5.88 1.57
C LEU A 92 5.60 -5.69 0.18
N ALA A 93 4.34 -6.08 0.01
CA ALA A 93 3.64 -5.90 -1.26
C ALA A 93 3.60 -4.41 -1.67
N PHE A 94 3.32 -3.52 -0.72
CA PHE A 94 3.30 -2.09 -0.98
C PHE A 94 4.70 -1.54 -1.32
N GLY A 95 5.72 -1.92 -0.55
CA GLY A 95 7.10 -1.50 -0.79
C GLY A 95 7.65 -1.98 -2.14
N VAL A 96 7.33 -3.21 -2.53
CA VAL A 96 7.68 -3.77 -3.83
C VAL A 96 6.97 -3.01 -4.95
N SER A 97 5.68 -2.70 -4.78
CA SER A 97 4.90 -1.92 -5.75
C SER A 97 5.49 -0.55 -6.00
N MET A 98 5.79 0.18 -4.91
CA MET A 98 6.47 1.47 -4.98
C MET A 98 7.81 1.39 -5.69
N THR A 99 8.59 0.35 -5.41
CA THR A 99 9.91 0.15 -6.04
C THR A 99 9.78 -0.10 -7.53
N ILE A 100 8.88 -1.00 -7.95
CA ILE A 100 8.67 -1.34 -9.37
C ILE A 100 8.25 -0.11 -10.18
N VAL A 101 7.39 0.75 -9.62
CA VAL A 101 6.92 1.96 -10.31
C VAL A 101 7.96 3.08 -10.28
N SER A 102 8.62 3.28 -9.14
CA SER A 102 9.56 4.40 -8.95
C SER A 102 10.89 4.17 -9.65
N PHE A 103 11.34 2.91 -9.76
CA PHE A 103 12.62 2.56 -10.38
C PHE A 103 12.78 3.04 -11.83
N PRO A 104 11.84 2.80 -12.76
CA PRO A 104 11.97 3.29 -14.14
C PRO A 104 11.96 4.83 -14.21
N ILE A 105 11.18 5.50 -13.35
CA ILE A 105 11.14 6.97 -13.26
C ILE A 105 12.51 7.50 -12.85
N TRP A 106 13.10 6.90 -11.81
CA TRP A 106 14.43 7.26 -11.35
C TRP A 106 15.52 7.03 -12.41
N LEU A 107 15.49 5.89 -13.11
CA LEU A 107 16.40 5.60 -14.21
C LEU A 107 16.27 6.62 -15.35
N PHE A 108 15.04 7.00 -15.69
CA PHE A 108 14.78 8.01 -16.72
C PHE A 108 15.42 9.36 -16.35
N HIS A 109 15.21 9.83 -15.13
CA HIS A 109 15.82 11.08 -14.65
C HIS A 109 17.34 11.03 -14.62
N LEU A 110 17.94 9.91 -14.16
CA LEU A 110 19.39 9.74 -14.20
C LEU A 110 19.95 9.75 -15.62
N GLY A 111 19.27 9.11 -16.56
CA GLY A 111 19.64 9.10 -17.98
C GLY A 111 19.66 10.50 -18.58
N MET A 112 18.66 11.33 -18.25
CA MET A 112 18.58 12.73 -18.69
C MET A 112 19.78 13.55 -18.17
N ILE A 113 20.06 13.47 -16.87
CA ILE A 113 21.19 14.19 -16.25
C ILE A 113 22.53 13.79 -16.91
N ARG A 114 22.71 12.51 -17.21
CA ARG A 114 23.93 12.02 -17.88
C ARG A 114 24.05 12.53 -19.31
N ARG A 115 22.94 12.70 -20.04
CA ARG A 115 22.93 13.25 -21.40
C ARG A 115 23.25 14.74 -21.41
N ASP A 116 22.72 15.49 -20.45
CA ASP A 116 22.99 16.93 -20.34
C ASP A 116 24.46 17.20 -20.00
N LYS A 117 25.07 16.36 -19.16
CA LYS A 117 26.51 16.43 -18.86
C LYS A 117 27.41 16.10 -20.06
N LYS A 118 26.95 15.34 -21.05
CA LYS A 118 27.73 15.01 -22.27
C LYS A 118 27.62 16.06 -23.37
N ARG A 119 26.60 16.93 -23.30
CA ARG A 119 26.35 18.01 -24.28
C ARG A 119 26.99 19.34 -23.88
N LYS A 120 27.44 19.47 -22.63
CA LYS A 120 28.35 20.53 -22.16
C LYS A 120 29.78 20.04 -22.27
#